data_AF-A0A2U8E3G8-F1
#
_entry.id   AF-A0A2U8E3G8-F1
#
_cell.length_a   1.000
_cell.length_b   1.000
_cell.length_c   1.000
_cell.angle_alpha   90.00
_cell.angle_beta   90.00
_cell.angle_gamma   90.00
#
_symmetry.space_group_name_H-M   'P 1'
#
loop_
_entity.id
_entity.type
_entity.pdbx_description
1 polymer ?
#
loop_
_entity_poly.entity_id
_entity_poly.type
_entity_poly.pdbx_seq_one_letter_code
_entity_poly.pdbx_strand_id
1 'polypeptide(L)'
;MNPEKIQKTTPLSFPTKNNPIMQNVTCSRCGTPFKTVASAANETPPATHFCCAGCALLARVPVDEKGQFPVNAHLISALVTGFLYFNQLLFWLLTLLLEHQEKIARASQFCRAGAVAALAVWCAVAYIQWREQAARRADYCVSAIALGIHAWMIAGAIISGATPRAWPMAAANALLILWNARGVFRGKKSRR
;
A
#
# COMPACT_ATOMS: atom_id res chain seq x y z
N MET A 1 -15.81 -65.29 -0.73
CA MET A 1 -15.28 -64.39 0.33
C MET A 1 -14.03 -63.73 -0.20
N ASN A 2 -14.09 -62.42 -0.45
CA ASN A 2 -13.02 -61.66 -1.09
C ASN A 2 -12.41 -60.72 -0.03
N PRO A 3 -11.13 -60.82 0.32
CA PRO A 3 -10.55 -60.03 1.39
C PRO A 3 -10.44 -58.55 0.97
N GLU A 4 -11.10 -57.67 1.74
CA GLU A 4 -10.99 -56.22 1.65
C GLU A 4 -9.53 -55.78 1.73
N LYS A 5 -9.07 -55.09 0.69
CA LYS A 5 -7.81 -54.35 0.70
C LYS A 5 -7.98 -53.12 1.60
N ILE A 6 -7.53 -53.23 2.84
CA ILE A 6 -7.34 -52.12 3.76
C ILE A 6 -6.33 -51.15 3.14
N GLN A 7 -6.83 -50.05 2.55
CA GLN A 7 -5.99 -48.96 2.07
C GLN A 7 -5.31 -48.31 3.27
N LYS A 8 -3.98 -48.47 3.36
CA LYS A 8 -3.13 -47.74 4.30
C LYS A 8 -3.28 -46.25 4.01
N THR A 9 -4.04 -45.56 4.84
CA THR A 9 -4.09 -44.10 4.89
C THR A 9 -2.69 -43.57 5.17
N THR A 10 -2.07 -42.95 4.16
CA THR A 10 -0.82 -42.22 4.33
C THR A 10 -1.02 -41.15 5.40
N PRO A 11 -0.18 -41.10 6.45
CA PRO A 11 -0.33 -40.09 7.49
C PRO A 11 -0.20 -38.70 6.87
N LEU A 12 -1.21 -37.86 7.10
CA LEU A 12 -1.20 -36.44 6.76
C LEU A 12 0.01 -35.79 7.46
N SER A 13 1.07 -35.55 6.70
CA SER A 13 2.21 -34.77 7.17
C SER A 13 1.74 -33.33 7.34
N PHE A 14 1.45 -32.93 8.58
CA PHE A 14 1.20 -31.54 8.91
C PHE A 14 2.47 -30.72 8.56
N PRO A 15 2.36 -29.64 7.78
CA PRO A 15 3.50 -28.81 7.44
C PRO A 15 4.13 -28.28 8.74
N THR A 16 5.37 -28.70 8.99
CA THR A 16 6.18 -28.16 10.08
C THR A 16 6.35 -26.65 9.87
N LYS A 17 6.12 -25.89 10.94
CA LYS A 17 5.98 -24.41 11.01
C LYS A 17 7.19 -23.60 10.50
N ASN A 18 8.21 -24.23 9.93
CA ASN A 18 9.55 -23.66 9.80
C ASN A 18 9.95 -23.21 8.39
N ASN A 19 9.13 -23.41 7.35
CA ASN A 19 9.35 -22.76 6.06
C ASN A 19 8.02 -22.56 5.29
N PRO A 20 7.53 -21.32 5.12
CA PRO A 20 6.37 -21.08 4.28
C PRO A 20 6.70 -21.46 2.83
N ILE A 21 5.96 -22.44 2.28
CA ILE A 21 6.07 -22.81 0.87
C ILE A 21 5.60 -21.60 0.05
N MET A 22 6.49 -21.04 -0.78
CA MET A 22 6.16 -19.92 -1.65
C MET A 22 5.62 -20.46 -2.98
N GLN A 23 4.44 -20.01 -3.40
CA GLN A 23 3.83 -20.36 -4.68
C GLN A 23 3.80 -19.15 -5.62
N ASN A 24 4.02 -19.40 -6.92
CA ASN A 24 3.86 -18.39 -7.96
C ASN A 24 2.37 -18.25 -8.31
N VAL A 25 1.82 -17.06 -8.10
CA VAL A 25 0.45 -16.68 -8.48
C VAL A 25 0.49 -15.52 -9.45
N THR A 26 -0.62 -15.27 -10.14
CA THR A 26 -0.75 -14.11 -11.05
C THR A 26 -1.76 -13.12 -10.49
N CYS A 27 -1.49 -11.83 -10.66
CA CYS A 27 -2.41 -10.79 -10.23
C CYS A 27 -3.72 -10.86 -11.04
N SER A 28 -4.85 -10.99 -10.36
CA SER A 28 -6.18 -11.06 -11.00
C SER A 28 -6.50 -9.82 -11.83
N ARG A 29 -5.93 -8.66 -11.48
CA ARG A 29 -6.12 -7.39 -12.20
C ARG A 29 -5.15 -7.19 -13.36
N CYS A 30 -3.84 -7.13 -13.10
CA CYS A 30 -2.84 -6.75 -14.12
C CYS A 30 -2.06 -7.94 -14.72
N GLY A 31 -2.28 -9.17 -14.25
CA GLY A 31 -1.61 -10.38 -14.76
C GLY A 31 -0.13 -10.52 -14.37
N THR A 32 0.45 -9.59 -13.62
CA THR A 32 1.86 -9.68 -13.20
C THR A 32 2.07 -10.91 -12.32
N PRO A 33 3.05 -11.79 -12.61
CA PRO A 33 3.38 -12.93 -11.76
C PRO A 33 4.07 -12.46 -10.48
N PHE A 34 3.74 -13.07 -9.34
CA PHE A 34 4.38 -12.80 -8.05
C PHE A 34 4.31 -14.00 -7.11
N LYS A 35 5.14 -14.00 -6.06
CA LYS A 35 5.18 -15.07 -5.06
C LYS A 35 4.30 -14.73 -3.85
N THR A 36 3.48 -15.69 -3.42
CA THR A 36 2.69 -15.62 -2.18
C THR A 36 2.89 -16.89 -1.35
N VAL A 37 2.45 -16.89 -0.08
CA VAL A 37 2.49 -18.07 0.78
C VAL A 37 1.41 -19.06 0.33
N ALA A 38 1.75 -20.35 0.20
CA ALA A 38 0.86 -21.41 -0.27
C ALA A 38 -0.46 -21.50 0.52
N SER A 39 -0.43 -21.18 1.81
CA SER A 39 -1.64 -21.16 2.64
C SER A 39 -2.68 -20.17 2.14
N ALA A 40 -2.25 -19.00 1.64
CA ALA A 40 -3.16 -18.00 1.08
C ALA A 40 -3.65 -18.38 -0.34
N ALA A 41 -2.87 -19.18 -1.08
CA ALA A 41 -3.21 -19.59 -2.45
C ALA A 41 -4.19 -20.77 -2.51
N ASN A 42 -4.23 -21.58 -1.45
CA ASN A 42 -5.08 -22.77 -1.35
C ASN A 42 -6.35 -22.54 -0.51
N GLU A 43 -6.68 -21.29 -0.14
CA GLU A 43 -7.94 -20.99 0.53
C GLU A 43 -9.14 -21.32 -0.39
N THR A 44 -10.16 -21.94 0.18
CA THR A 44 -11.45 -22.21 -0.48
C THR A 44 -12.53 -21.34 0.15
N PRO A 45 -13.20 -20.44 -0.61
CA PRO A 45 -13.08 -20.20 -2.05
C PRO A 45 -11.75 -19.53 -2.46
N PRO A 46 -11.27 -19.72 -3.70
CA PRO A 46 -9.96 -19.23 -4.16
C PRO A 46 -9.85 -17.72 -3.95
N ALA A 47 -8.91 -17.32 -3.09
CA ALA A 47 -8.67 -15.93 -2.78
C ALA A 47 -8.23 -15.16 -4.04
N THR A 48 -8.81 -13.98 -4.27
CA THR A 48 -8.36 -13.09 -5.34
C THR A 48 -7.00 -12.49 -4.96
N HIS A 49 -6.00 -12.68 -5.81
CA HIS A 49 -4.63 -12.26 -5.54
C HIS A 49 -4.28 -10.98 -6.31
N PHE A 50 -3.77 -9.97 -5.60
CA PHE A 50 -3.40 -8.68 -6.18
C PHE A 50 -1.94 -8.33 -5.92
N CYS A 51 -1.24 -7.84 -6.95
CA CYS A 51 0.18 -7.51 -6.84
C CYS A 51 0.47 -6.14 -6.21
N CYS A 52 -0.53 -5.32 -5.88
CA CYS A 52 -0.38 -4.04 -5.16
C CYS A 52 -1.75 -3.55 -4.66
N ALA A 53 -1.74 -2.60 -3.73
CA ALA A 53 -2.95 -1.99 -3.17
C ALA A 53 -3.84 -1.37 -4.25
N GLY A 54 -3.26 -0.68 -5.25
CA GLY A 54 -4.02 -0.09 -6.36
C GLY A 54 -4.76 -1.13 -7.21
N CYS A 55 -4.16 -2.29 -7.47
CA CYS A 55 -4.83 -3.38 -8.17
C CYS A 55 -6.00 -3.96 -7.37
N ALA A 56 -5.82 -4.12 -6.05
CA ALA A 56 -6.86 -4.61 -5.16
C ALA A 56 -8.02 -3.60 -5.04
N LEU A 57 -7.70 -2.32 -4.94
CA LEU A 57 -8.67 -1.24 -4.85
C LEU A 57 -9.53 -1.16 -6.11
N LEU A 58 -8.90 -1.11 -7.30
CA LEU A 58 -9.61 -1.05 -8.58
C LEU A 58 -10.47 -2.28 -8.86
N ALA A 59 -10.10 -3.44 -8.32
CA ALA A 59 -10.92 -4.65 -8.47
C ALA A 59 -12.13 -4.66 -7.53
N ARG A 60 -12.10 -3.87 -6.44
CA ARG A 60 -13.15 -3.81 -5.41
C ARG A 60 -14.07 -2.61 -5.53
N VAL A 61 -13.71 -1.60 -6.33
CA VAL A 61 -14.61 -0.49 -6.67
C VAL A 61 -15.56 -1.01 -7.76
N PRO A 62 -16.82 -1.37 -7.42
CA PRO A 62 -17.77 -1.82 -8.42
C PRO A 62 -18.13 -0.64 -9.31
N VAL A 63 -18.43 -0.93 -10.57
CA VAL A 63 -19.16 -0.02 -11.45
C VAL A 63 -20.47 -0.71 -11.71
N ASP A 64 -21.58 -0.05 -11.41
CA ASP A 64 -22.89 -0.62 -11.72
C ASP A 64 -23.12 -0.68 -13.24
N GLU A 65 -24.17 -1.37 -13.67
CA GLU A 65 -24.53 -1.49 -15.10
C GLU A 65 -24.81 -0.13 -15.77
N LYS A 66 -25.05 0.92 -14.98
CA LYS A 66 -25.32 2.29 -15.42
C LYS A 66 -24.07 3.17 -15.39
N GLY A 67 -22.89 2.61 -15.08
CA GLY A 67 -21.65 3.36 -14.99
C GLY A 67 -21.48 4.18 -13.70
N GLN A 68 -22.35 4.03 -12.71
CA GLN A 68 -22.21 4.68 -11.40
C GLN A 68 -21.30 3.89 -10.47
N PHE A 69 -20.62 4.63 -9.60
CA PHE A 69 -19.79 4.08 -8.54
C PHE A 69 -20.61 3.98 -7.26
N PRO A 70 -21.17 2.82 -6.88
CA PRO A 70 -21.89 2.67 -5.63
C PRO A 70 -20.98 3.06 -4.46
N VAL A 71 -21.50 3.92 -3.58
CA VAL A 71 -20.79 4.38 -2.38
C VAL A 71 -20.52 3.17 -1.50
N ASN A 72 -19.26 2.75 -1.45
CA ASN A 72 -18.80 1.63 -0.64
C ASN A 72 -17.57 2.05 0.17
N ALA A 73 -17.24 1.27 1.21
CA ALA A 73 -16.13 1.57 2.10
C ALA A 73 -14.78 1.70 1.36
N HIS A 74 -14.56 0.94 0.29
CA HIS A 74 -13.32 1.01 -0.49
C HIS A 74 -13.22 2.31 -1.30
N LEU A 75 -14.32 2.74 -1.93
CA LEU A 75 -14.39 4.01 -2.65
C LEU A 75 -14.18 5.19 -1.69
N ILE A 76 -14.85 5.19 -0.54
CA ILE A 76 -14.66 6.22 0.50
C ILE A 76 -13.20 6.24 0.96
N SER A 77 -12.61 5.08 1.24
CA SER A 77 -11.20 4.99 1.67
C SER A 77 -10.24 5.53 0.61
N ALA A 78 -10.51 5.24 -0.67
CA ALA A 78 -9.74 5.77 -1.80
C ALA A 78 -9.83 7.29 -1.89
N LEU A 79 -11.05 7.83 -1.81
CA LEU A 79 -11.32 9.27 -1.87
C LEU A 79 -10.68 10.00 -0.69
N VAL A 80 -10.83 9.48 0.53
CA VAL A 80 -10.21 10.06 1.74
C VAL A 80 -8.69 10.04 1.61
N THR A 81 -8.10 8.94 1.14
CA THR A 81 -6.65 8.84 0.94
C THR A 81 -6.17 9.81 -0.14
N GLY A 82 -6.89 9.89 -1.26
CA GLY A 82 -6.61 10.85 -2.34
C GLY A 82 -6.73 12.31 -1.89
N PHE A 83 -7.76 12.62 -1.11
CA PHE A 83 -7.97 13.95 -0.52
C PHE A 83 -6.86 14.31 0.46
N LEU A 84 -6.45 13.39 1.34
CA LEU A 84 -5.36 13.62 2.28
C LEU A 84 -4.03 13.85 1.54
N TYR A 85 -3.77 13.11 0.47
CA TYR A 85 -2.60 13.34 -0.37
C TYR A 85 -2.65 14.71 -1.08
N PHE A 86 -3.79 15.06 -1.66
CA PHE A 86 -3.97 16.36 -2.29
C PHE A 86 -3.72 17.51 -1.29
N ASN A 87 -4.21 17.38 -0.07
CA ASN A 87 -3.95 18.36 0.99
C ASN A 87 -2.47 18.43 1.37
N GLN A 88 -1.74 17.31 1.37
CA GLN A 88 -0.29 17.33 1.60
C GLN A 88 0.45 18.08 0.49
N LEU A 89 0.04 17.92 -0.77
CA LEU A 89 0.58 18.71 -1.89
C LEU A 89 0.23 20.20 -1.74
N LEU A 90 -0.98 20.53 -1.30
CA LEU A 90 -1.35 21.93 -1.02
C LEU A 90 -0.50 22.54 0.10
N PHE A 91 -0.29 21.83 1.22
CA PHE A 91 0.59 22.30 2.29
C PHE A 91 2.03 22.50 1.82
N TRP A 92 2.49 21.63 0.92
CA TRP A 92 3.79 21.77 0.28
C TRP A 92 3.87 23.04 -0.59
N LEU A 93 2.90 23.25 -1.49
CA LEU A 93 2.85 24.44 -2.34
C LEU A 93 2.69 25.74 -1.52
N LEU A 94 1.90 25.71 -0.45
CA LEU A 94 1.77 26.83 0.49
C LEU A 94 3.09 27.13 1.20
N THR A 95 3.87 26.11 1.55
CA THR A 95 5.21 26.29 2.13
C THR A 95 6.11 27.04 1.16
N LEU A 96 6.16 26.62 -0.11
CA LEU A 96 6.96 27.29 -1.15
C LEU A 96 6.51 28.73 -1.39
N LEU A 97 5.19 28.97 -1.41
CA LEU A 97 4.62 30.31 -1.56
C LEU A 97 4.99 31.22 -0.37
N LEU A 98 4.93 30.69 0.86
CA LEU A 98 5.27 31.45 2.07
C LEU A 98 6.77 31.71 2.19
N GLU A 99 7.62 30.77 1.76
CA GLU A 99 9.07 30.99 1.66
C GLU A 99 9.39 32.12 0.66
N HIS A 100 8.74 32.14 -0.50
CA HIS A 100 8.87 33.22 -1.47
C HIS A 100 8.39 34.58 -0.93
N GLN A 101 7.46 34.60 0.01
CA GLN A 101 7.00 35.81 0.69
C GLN A 101 7.83 36.17 1.95
N GLU A 102 8.97 35.50 2.16
CA GLU A 102 9.84 35.67 3.34
C GLU A 102 9.14 35.38 4.69
N LYS A 103 8.00 34.67 4.66
CA LYS A 103 7.21 34.28 5.85
C LYS A 103 7.70 32.94 6.42
N ILE A 104 8.99 32.84 6.71
CA ILE A 104 9.69 31.58 7.05
C ILE A 104 9.06 30.88 8.26
N ALA A 105 8.67 31.62 9.30
CA ALA A 105 8.06 31.04 10.49
C ALA A 105 6.74 30.31 10.17
N ARG A 106 5.86 30.92 9.35
CA ARG A 106 4.59 30.31 8.94
C ARG A 106 4.83 29.16 7.97
N ALA A 107 5.76 29.30 7.02
CA ALA A 107 6.17 28.22 6.13
C ALA A 107 6.59 26.97 6.93
N SER A 108 7.38 27.15 8.00
CA SER A 108 7.81 26.05 8.88
C SER A 108 6.63 25.33 9.56
N GLN A 109 5.56 26.05 9.92
CA GLN A 109 4.40 25.49 10.59
C GLN A 109 3.59 24.62 9.62
N PHE A 110 3.34 25.14 8.41
CA PHE A 110 2.64 24.38 7.37
C PHE A 110 3.43 23.16 6.91
N CYS A 111 4.75 23.29 6.75
CA CYS A 111 5.61 22.17 6.40
C CYS A 111 5.56 21.05 7.46
N ARG A 112 5.68 21.42 8.75
CA ARG A 112 5.56 20.47 9.86
C ARG A 112 4.17 19.83 9.95
N ALA A 113 3.11 20.61 9.81
CA ALA A 113 1.75 20.10 9.82
C ALA A 113 1.52 19.10 8.68
N GLY A 114 1.97 19.43 7.46
CA GLY A 114 1.94 18.54 6.31
C GLY A 114 2.76 17.26 6.54
N ALA A 115 3.92 17.37 7.18
CA ALA A 115 4.78 16.22 7.50
C ALA A 115 4.12 15.25 8.48
N VAL A 116 3.57 15.78 9.57
CA VAL A 116 2.88 15.00 10.60
C VAL A 116 1.64 14.33 10.00
N ALA A 117 0.86 15.06 9.21
CA ALA A 117 -0.30 14.51 8.53
C ALA A 117 0.10 13.39 7.55
N ALA A 118 1.16 13.57 6.76
CA ALA A 118 1.67 12.54 5.85
C ALA A 118 2.12 11.29 6.61
N LEU A 119 2.89 11.46 7.68
CA LEU A 119 3.34 10.34 8.51
C LEU A 119 2.16 9.57 9.09
N ALA A 120 1.17 10.25 9.65
CA ALA A 120 -0.02 9.63 10.21
C ALA A 120 -0.79 8.79 9.16
N VAL A 121 -1.00 9.35 7.96
CA VAL A 121 -1.68 8.66 6.86
C VAL A 121 -0.93 7.41 6.43
N TRP A 122 0.39 7.51 6.22
CA TRP A 122 1.17 6.36 5.75
C TRP A 122 1.35 5.29 6.83
N CYS A 123 1.43 5.67 8.10
CA CYS A 123 1.36 4.72 9.21
C CYS A 123 0.03 3.97 9.22
N ALA A 124 -1.10 4.66 9.02
CA ALA A 124 -2.41 4.01 8.94
C ALA A 124 -2.50 3.04 7.75
N VAL A 125 -1.98 3.43 6.57
CA VAL A 125 -1.92 2.55 5.39
C VAL A 125 -1.06 1.32 5.68
N ALA A 126 0.14 1.49 6.24
CA ALA A 126 1.03 0.38 6.59
C ALA A 126 0.39 -0.56 7.62
N TYR A 127 -0.29 -0.01 8.63
CA TYR A 127 -1.02 -0.77 9.63
C TYR A 127 -2.16 -1.61 9.02
N ILE A 128 -2.97 -1.01 8.12
CA ILE A 128 -4.02 -1.74 7.41
C ILE A 128 -3.41 -2.85 6.55
N GLN A 129 -2.34 -2.56 5.80
CA GLN A 129 -1.67 -3.57 4.98
C GLN A 129 -1.11 -4.73 5.80
N TRP A 130 -0.64 -4.44 7.02
CA TRP A 130 -0.18 -5.44 7.97
C TRP A 130 -1.33 -6.29 8.52
N ARG A 131 -2.40 -5.64 9.00
CA ARG A 131 -3.58 -6.33 9.52
C ARG A 131 -4.20 -7.26 8.49
N GLU A 132 -4.32 -6.80 7.25
CA GLU A 132 -4.91 -7.54 6.13
C GLU A 132 -3.96 -8.57 5.51
N GLN A 133 -2.71 -8.68 6.01
CA GLN A 133 -1.65 -9.53 5.43
C GLN A 133 -1.47 -9.32 3.91
N ALA A 134 -1.82 -8.13 3.43
CA ALA A 134 -1.83 -7.78 2.01
C ALA A 134 -0.45 -7.30 1.54
N ALA A 135 0.38 -6.78 2.45
CA ALA A 135 1.73 -6.33 2.15
C ALA A 135 2.74 -7.48 2.13
N ARG A 136 3.62 -7.45 1.13
CA ARG A 136 4.82 -8.31 1.08
C ARG A 136 5.99 -7.60 1.75
N ARG A 137 7.08 -8.35 1.96
CA ARG A 137 8.36 -7.82 2.47
C ARG A 137 8.81 -6.55 1.75
N ALA A 138 8.75 -6.54 0.42
CA ALA A 138 9.11 -5.35 -0.37
C ALA A 138 8.19 -4.15 -0.10
N ASP A 139 6.90 -4.38 0.14
CA ASP A 139 5.95 -3.30 0.47
C ASP A 139 6.27 -2.70 1.84
N TYR A 140 6.68 -3.51 2.83
CA TYR A 140 7.18 -3.03 4.11
C TYR A 140 8.51 -2.29 3.99
N CYS A 141 9.45 -2.78 3.17
CA CYS A 141 10.73 -2.10 2.98
C CYS A 141 10.54 -0.70 2.40
N VAL A 142 9.71 -0.56 1.34
CA VAL A 142 9.42 0.75 0.74
C VAL A 142 8.68 1.66 1.72
N SER A 143 7.73 1.11 2.48
CA SER A 143 7.02 1.86 3.53
C SER A 143 7.97 2.35 4.62
N ALA A 144 8.87 1.49 5.11
CA ALA A 144 9.84 1.83 6.15
C ALA A 144 10.82 2.91 5.68
N ILE A 145 11.30 2.84 4.43
CA ILE A 145 12.18 3.86 3.86
C ILE A 145 11.46 5.21 3.82
N ALA A 146 10.25 5.26 3.26
CA ALA A 146 9.53 6.52 3.11
C ALA A 146 9.07 7.10 4.47
N LEU A 147 8.56 6.27 5.38
CA LEU A 147 8.24 6.68 6.75
C LEU A 147 9.49 7.15 7.50
N GLY A 148 10.64 6.50 7.30
CA GLY A 148 11.92 6.91 7.84
C GLY A 148 12.34 8.29 7.36
N ILE A 149 12.15 8.61 6.08
CA ILE A 149 12.40 9.95 5.52
C ILE A 149 11.51 10.99 6.20
N HIS A 150 10.20 10.71 6.36
CA HIS A 150 9.29 11.63 7.04
C HIS A 150 9.68 11.84 8.51
N ALA A 151 9.94 10.76 9.25
CA ALA A 151 10.33 10.81 10.65
C ALA A 151 11.66 11.55 10.85
N TRP A 152 12.66 11.27 10.00
CA TRP A 152 13.95 11.94 10.05
C TRP A 152 13.82 13.45 9.78
N MET A 153 13.00 13.85 8.81
CA MET A 153 12.75 15.26 8.53
C MET A 153 12.05 15.99 9.68
N ILE A 154 11.04 15.36 10.28
CA ILE A 154 10.33 15.92 11.43
C ILE A 154 11.28 16.05 12.62
N ALA A 155 12.02 14.99 12.95
CA ALA A 155 12.98 14.98 14.05
C ALA A 155 14.09 16.00 13.83
N GLY A 156 14.66 16.06 12.62
CA GLY A 156 15.70 17.02 12.26
C GLY A 156 15.21 18.47 12.40
N ALA A 157 14.00 18.77 11.96
CA ALA A 157 13.40 20.10 12.13
C ALA A 157 13.14 20.46 13.59
N ILE A 158 12.73 19.50 14.42
CA ILE A 158 12.53 19.71 15.87
C ILE A 158 13.87 19.97 16.56
N ILE A 159 14.90 19.17 16.27
CA ILE A 159 16.21 19.25 16.94
C ILE A 159 16.98 20.51 16.52
N SER A 160 17.00 20.82 15.22
CA SER A 160 17.77 21.95 14.68
C SER A 160 17.03 23.28 14.69
N GLY A 161 15.71 23.28 14.89
CA GLY A 161 14.86 24.45 14.69
C GLY A 161 14.73 24.88 13.22
N ALA A 162 15.34 24.15 12.27
CA ALA A 162 15.31 24.47 10.85
C ALA A 162 13.98 24.08 10.19
N THR A 163 13.68 24.73 9.06
CA THR A 163 12.56 24.32 8.19
C THR A 163 12.83 22.96 7.57
N PRO A 164 11.89 22.00 7.64
CA PRO A 164 12.04 20.74 6.93
C PRO A 164 12.16 21.03 5.43
N ARG A 165 13.09 20.36 4.74
CA ARG A 165 13.20 20.51 3.29
C ARG A 165 11.97 19.88 2.65
N ALA A 166 11.34 20.65 1.77
CA ALA A 166 10.06 20.32 1.17
C ALA A 166 10.17 19.16 0.15
N TRP A 167 11.28 19.11 -0.60
CA TRP A 167 11.48 18.16 -1.70
C TRP A 167 11.58 16.68 -1.28
N PRO A 168 12.26 16.27 -0.19
CA PRO A 168 12.38 14.85 0.17
C PRO A 168 11.07 14.29 0.67
N MET A 169 10.24 15.11 1.29
CA MET A 169 8.88 14.72 1.69
C MET A 169 7.99 14.49 0.47
N ALA A 170 8.05 15.39 -0.52
CA ALA A 170 7.35 15.20 -1.79
C ALA A 170 7.82 13.93 -2.51
N ALA A 171 9.13 13.67 -2.53
CA ALA A 171 9.72 12.46 -3.10
C ALA A 171 9.28 11.18 -2.37
N ALA A 172 9.26 11.19 -1.03
CA ALA A 172 8.80 10.06 -0.21
C ALA A 172 7.32 9.74 -0.48
N ASN A 173 6.47 10.77 -0.54
CA ASN A 173 5.07 10.63 -0.91
C ASN A 173 4.89 10.07 -2.33
N ALA A 174 5.60 10.64 -3.31
CA ALA A 174 5.55 10.18 -4.69
C ALA A 174 5.99 8.72 -4.82
N LEU A 175 7.06 8.33 -4.12
CA LEU A 175 7.53 6.94 -4.06
C LEU A 175 6.44 6.01 -3.54
N LEU A 176 5.80 6.35 -2.41
CA LEU A 176 4.74 5.52 -1.83
C LEU A 176 3.53 5.40 -2.76
N ILE A 177 3.14 6.48 -3.42
CA ILE A 177 2.01 6.48 -4.35
C ILE A 177 2.31 5.65 -5.57
N LEU A 178 3.43 5.92 -6.24
CA LEU A 178 3.84 5.16 -7.42
C LEU A 178 4.01 3.68 -7.08
N TRP A 179 4.56 3.37 -5.90
CA TRP A 179 4.67 1.99 -5.45
C TRP A 179 3.30 1.34 -5.24
N ASN A 180 2.38 1.98 -4.53
CA ASN A 180 1.05 1.44 -4.28
C ASN A 180 0.19 1.35 -5.56
N ALA A 181 0.41 2.25 -6.52
CA ALA A 181 -0.29 2.33 -7.81
C ALA A 181 0.43 1.59 -8.96
N ARG A 182 1.60 0.97 -8.74
CA ARG A 182 2.44 0.40 -9.82
C ARG A 182 1.73 -0.60 -10.75
N GLY A 183 0.74 -1.32 -10.23
CA GLY A 183 -0.04 -2.28 -11.00
C GLY A 183 -1.19 -1.66 -11.81
N VAL A 184 -1.60 -0.42 -11.49
CA VAL A 184 -2.69 0.29 -12.19
C VAL A 184 -2.30 0.62 -13.62
N PHE A 185 -1.06 1.09 -13.83
CA PHE A 185 -0.54 1.46 -15.15
C PHE A 185 -0.14 0.24 -15.99
N ARG A 186 -0.02 -0.93 -15.36
CA ARG A 186 0.19 -2.20 -16.04
C ARG A 186 -1.17 -2.73 -16.47
N GLY A 187 -1.66 -2.24 -17.60
CA GLY A 187 -2.88 -2.80 -18.20
C GLY A 187 -2.76 -4.32 -18.35
N LYS A 188 -3.89 -5.02 -18.35
CA LYS A 188 -3.96 -6.40 -18.86
C LYS A 188 -3.47 -6.32 -20.30
N LYS A 189 -2.17 -6.55 -20.56
CA LYS A 189 -1.74 -7.01 -21.88
C LYS A 189 -2.58 -8.27 -22.08
N SER A 190 -3.62 -8.14 -22.89
CA SER A 190 -4.55 -9.23 -23.16
C SER A 190 -3.68 -10.43 -23.51
N ARG A 191 -3.89 -11.54 -22.81
CA ARG A 191 -3.58 -12.85 -23.41
C ARG A 191 -4.43 -12.92 -24.68
N ARG A 192 -3.86 -12.43 -25.79
CA ARG A 192 -4.17 -12.91 -27.13
C ARG A 192 -3.24 -14.07 -27.35
#